data_AF-A0A9E5NII9-F1
#
_entry.id   AF-A0A9E5NII9-F1
#
_cell.length_a   1.000
_cell.length_b   1.000
_cell.length_c   1.000
_cell.angle_alpha   90.00
_cell.angle_beta   90.00
_cell.angle_gamma   90.00
#
_symmetry.space_group_name_H-M   'P 1'
#
loop_
_entity.id
_entity.type
_entity.pdbx_description
1 polymer ?
#
loop_
_entity_poly.entity_id
_entity_poly.type
_entity_poly.pdbx_seq_one_letter_code
_entity_poly.pdbx_strand_id
1 'polypeptide(L)'
;MGTSRVLCTLTLALLVIGLAGCGDLPLPDFIIPQPSATATVELAAISTPTPQQIPTPSASPSPVPFPPQPGDFNKYAKAIVGYLNASQGDVDGLREMLKSWGTLRHVTHLLRVDADDDGQGEFLITMVDPTAEYVTEIPGDLLVIDVDGEEYRLSYQAASDRVVSDPALLEVDDLNGDGHTELAFSSTGCGAHTCTTTVYIVGSGLGAYDDLVNGGIEMTFAEVSFTDWDGDSVSELVIYGGIIGSVGAGPQRPRTEVYRWDGRTYALVETIYDPSNYLYFKVLDANQALLKGDYGTAAELYQQAIENPNLEAWMGEYEREDLTAFSRYRLSLTYLVIGDADAAKAVRDEMLKEQPDHIYAEVVTALWDAYLRDGDLRSACDEVRGFASEHPATADVLANYGYANPTFTTEEVCPISLF
;
A
#
# COMPACT_ATOMS: atom_id res chain seq x y z
N MET A 1 -63.53 55.01 -21.74
CA MET A 1 -63.65 53.62 -21.26
C MET A 1 -62.26 53.01 -21.42
N GLY A 2 -61.41 53.13 -20.40
CA GLY A 2 -60.98 51.99 -19.57
C GLY A 2 -60.05 51.10 -20.40
N THR A 3 -58.73 51.04 -20.22
CA THR A 3 -57.92 50.95 -19.01
C THR A 3 -56.49 51.43 -19.29
N SER A 4 -55.85 52.01 -18.27
CA SER A 4 -54.52 52.62 -18.31
C SER A 4 -53.42 51.55 -18.37
N ARG A 5 -52.53 51.64 -19.38
CA ARG A 5 -51.22 50.96 -19.39
C ARG A 5 -50.20 51.89 -18.76
N VAL A 6 -49.76 51.58 -17.54
CA VAL A 6 -48.63 52.24 -16.91
C VAL A 6 -47.36 51.46 -17.26
N LEU A 7 -46.52 52.11 -18.06
CA LEU A 7 -45.09 51.84 -18.20
C LEU A 7 -44.46 51.98 -16.81
N CYS A 8 -43.87 50.90 -16.28
CA CYS A 8 -42.97 50.99 -15.12
C CYS A 8 -41.55 50.73 -15.62
N THR A 9 -40.82 51.83 -15.78
CA THR A 9 -39.38 51.90 -15.96
C THR A 9 -38.68 51.30 -14.75
N LEU A 10 -37.94 50.21 -14.94
CA LEU A 10 -37.02 49.70 -13.91
C LEU A 10 -35.61 50.23 -14.18
N THR A 11 -35.18 51.04 -13.24
CA THR A 11 -33.92 51.78 -13.16
C THR A 11 -32.73 50.83 -13.04
N LEU A 12 -31.73 51.04 -13.88
CA LEU A 12 -30.42 50.37 -13.86
C LEU A 12 -29.63 50.85 -12.62
N ALA A 13 -29.50 49.99 -11.61
CA ALA A 13 -28.61 50.23 -10.47
C ALA A 13 -27.20 49.71 -10.82
N LEU A 14 -26.30 50.63 -11.13
CA LEU A 14 -24.86 50.40 -11.24
C LEU A 14 -24.32 50.06 -9.85
N LEU A 15 -23.98 48.79 -9.61
CA LEU A 15 -23.22 48.38 -8.43
C LEU A 15 -21.73 48.38 -8.81
N VAL A 16 -21.04 49.45 -8.41
CA VAL A 16 -19.58 49.53 -8.42
C VAL A 16 -19.07 48.70 -7.24
N ILE A 17 -18.64 47.46 -7.51
CA ILE A 17 -17.81 46.69 -6.57
C ILE A 17 -16.37 46.97 -6.94
N GLY A 18 -15.64 47.53 -5.97
CA GLY A 18 -14.26 47.94 -6.11
C GLY A 18 -13.33 46.78 -6.40
N LEU A 19 -12.37 47.04 -7.28
CA LEU A 19 -11.12 46.30 -7.42
C LEU A 19 -10.37 46.34 -6.07
N ALA A 20 -10.54 45.30 -5.26
CA ALA A 20 -9.58 44.92 -4.24
C ALA A 20 -8.57 43.97 -4.90
N GLY A 21 -7.31 44.39 -4.92
CA GLY A 21 -6.24 43.67 -5.61
C GLY A 21 -6.09 42.24 -5.11
N CYS A 22 -5.70 41.36 -6.03
CA CYS A 22 -5.07 40.09 -5.71
C CYS A 22 -3.81 40.36 -4.90
N GLY A 23 -3.95 40.35 -3.57
CA GLY A 23 -2.83 40.09 -2.68
C GLY A 23 -2.60 38.58 -2.70
N ASP A 24 -1.34 38.19 -2.97
CA ASP A 24 -0.87 36.82 -2.84
C ASP A 24 -1.35 36.22 -1.51
N LEU A 25 -2.22 35.21 -1.61
CA LEU A 25 -2.49 34.34 -0.48
C LEU A 25 -1.22 33.52 -0.25
N PRO A 26 -0.57 33.60 0.93
CA PRO A 26 0.55 32.73 1.20
C PRO A 26 0.05 31.28 1.26
N LEU A 27 0.70 30.42 0.48
CA LEU A 27 0.59 28.97 0.61
C LEU A 27 0.94 28.60 2.08
N PRO A 28 0.28 27.60 2.68
CA PRO A 28 0.70 27.09 3.97
C PRO A 28 2.15 26.61 3.86
N ASP A 29 3.02 27.12 4.73
CA ASP A 29 4.42 26.71 4.84
C ASP A 29 4.48 25.21 5.12
N PHE A 30 4.94 24.42 4.15
CA PHE A 30 5.45 23.09 4.40
C PHE A 30 6.75 23.23 5.22
N ILE A 31 6.64 23.09 6.53
CA ILE A 31 7.80 23.04 7.42
C ILE A 31 8.42 21.65 7.28
N ILE A 32 9.47 21.55 6.48
CA ILE A 32 10.40 20.43 6.55
C ILE A 32 11.25 20.65 7.81
N PRO A 33 11.28 19.72 8.79
CA PRO A 33 12.13 19.89 9.96
C PRO A 33 13.61 19.91 9.55
N GLN A 34 14.25 21.05 9.80
CA GLN A 34 15.68 21.24 9.60
C GLN A 34 16.44 20.50 10.73
N PRO A 35 17.55 19.78 10.44
CA PRO A 35 18.35 19.15 11.50
C PRO A 35 18.93 20.22 12.43
N SER A 36 18.53 20.15 13.70
CA SER A 36 18.95 21.08 14.74
C SER A 36 20.43 20.84 15.09
N ALA A 37 21.23 21.91 15.08
CA ALA A 37 22.64 21.87 15.44
C ALA A 37 22.80 21.56 16.94
N THR A 38 23.58 20.53 17.25
CA THR A 38 23.92 20.11 18.61
C THR A 38 24.56 21.24 19.40
N ALA A 39 23.94 21.65 20.52
CA ALA A 39 24.55 22.54 21.49
C ALA A 39 25.76 21.85 22.14
N THR A 40 26.95 22.44 21.99
CA THR A 40 28.15 22.00 22.69
C THR A 40 28.08 22.49 24.13
N VAL A 41 27.96 21.56 25.09
CA VAL A 41 28.07 21.86 26.52
C VAL A 41 29.55 21.94 26.89
N GLU A 42 29.99 23.11 27.34
CA GLU A 42 31.33 23.34 27.89
C GLU A 42 31.39 22.72 29.31
N LEU A 43 32.24 21.70 29.47
CA LEU A 43 32.38 20.96 30.72
C LEU A 43 33.32 21.72 31.69
N ALA A 44 32.81 22.09 32.86
CA ALA A 44 33.60 22.65 33.95
C ALA A 44 34.63 21.63 34.48
N ALA A 45 35.87 22.09 34.72
CA ALA A 45 36.96 21.27 35.21
C ALA A 45 36.71 20.77 36.64
N ILE A 46 36.61 19.44 36.80
CA ILE A 46 36.53 18.77 38.10
C ILE A 46 37.94 18.41 38.56
N SER A 47 38.24 18.69 39.83
CA SER A 47 39.53 18.46 40.48
C SER A 47 39.89 16.97 40.53
N THR A 48 41.14 16.64 40.21
CA THR A 48 41.68 15.28 40.19
C THR A 48 41.89 14.74 41.61
N PRO A 49 41.26 13.62 42.02
CA PRO A 49 41.62 12.96 43.26
C PRO A 49 42.89 12.12 43.10
N THR A 50 43.69 12.06 44.16
CA THR A 50 44.92 11.27 44.31
C THR A 50 44.69 9.78 43.97
N PRO A 51 45.60 9.08 43.27
CA PRO A 51 45.39 7.69 42.90
C PRO A 51 45.38 6.77 44.13
N GLN A 52 44.23 6.17 44.42
CA GLN A 52 44.18 4.94 45.23
C GLN A 52 44.53 3.75 44.31
N GLN A 53 45.41 2.86 44.79
CA GLN A 53 45.73 1.61 44.13
C GLN A 53 44.44 0.81 43.87
N ILE A 54 44.11 0.63 42.60
CA ILE A 54 43.08 -0.27 42.14
C ILE A 54 43.62 -1.70 42.33
N PRO A 55 42.93 -2.60 43.04
CA PRO A 55 43.31 -4.00 43.07
C PRO A 55 43.30 -4.54 41.64
N THR A 56 44.34 -5.31 41.31
CA THR A 56 44.57 -5.96 40.02
C THR A 56 43.27 -6.53 39.44
N PRO A 57 42.92 -6.27 38.16
CA PRO A 57 41.74 -6.87 37.55
C PRO A 57 41.88 -8.39 37.61
N SER A 58 40.88 -9.03 38.21
CA SER A 58 40.65 -10.47 38.09
C SER A 58 40.62 -10.82 36.60
N ALA A 59 41.27 -11.91 36.23
CA ALA A 59 41.41 -12.34 34.84
C ALA A 59 40.06 -12.26 34.11
N SER A 60 40.05 -11.56 32.97
CA SER A 60 38.95 -11.65 32.00
C SER A 60 38.72 -13.14 31.71
N PRO A 61 37.47 -13.65 31.76
CA PRO A 61 37.22 -15.03 31.40
C PRO A 61 37.79 -15.29 29.99
N SER A 62 38.41 -16.46 29.80
CA SER A 62 38.86 -16.89 28.47
C SER A 62 37.69 -16.85 27.50
N PRO A 63 37.86 -16.33 26.27
CA PRO A 63 36.78 -16.25 25.29
C PRO A 63 36.21 -17.64 25.03
N VAL A 64 34.88 -17.75 25.10
CA VAL A 64 34.18 -19.00 24.82
C VAL A 64 34.39 -19.36 23.35
N PRO A 65 34.93 -20.56 23.04
CA PRO A 65 35.19 -20.95 21.67
C PRO A 65 33.88 -21.05 20.89
N PHE A 66 33.89 -20.59 19.63
CA PHE A 66 32.72 -20.69 18.77
C PHE A 66 32.38 -22.16 18.47
N PRO A 67 31.10 -22.57 18.54
CA PRO A 67 30.68 -23.87 18.04
C PRO A 67 30.95 -23.98 16.53
N PRO A 68 31.14 -25.20 16.01
CA PRO A 68 31.25 -25.41 14.57
C PRO A 68 29.96 -24.95 13.88
N GLN A 69 30.12 -24.36 12.68
CA GLN A 69 28.99 -23.95 11.85
C GLN A 69 28.07 -25.17 11.57
N PRO A 70 26.76 -25.08 11.86
CA PRO A 70 25.85 -26.16 11.53
C PRO A 70 25.75 -26.38 10.02
N GLY A 71 25.73 -27.64 9.59
CA GLY A 71 25.57 -28.01 8.17
C GLY A 71 24.11 -28.01 7.67
N ASP A 72 23.15 -27.62 8.51
CA ASP A 72 21.72 -27.56 8.21
C ASP A 72 21.17 -26.30 8.88
N PHE A 73 20.49 -25.44 8.10
CA PHE A 73 20.03 -24.13 8.54
C PHE A 73 19.07 -24.22 9.74
N ASN A 74 18.24 -25.27 9.81
CA ASN A 74 17.31 -25.48 10.92
C ASN A 74 18.00 -25.71 12.28
N LYS A 75 19.32 -25.94 12.30
CA LYS A 75 20.09 -26.15 13.53
C LYS A 75 20.76 -24.88 14.04
N TYR A 76 20.67 -23.76 13.32
CA TYR A 76 21.33 -22.51 13.69
C TYR A 76 20.73 -21.92 14.97
N ALA A 77 19.41 -21.86 15.10
CA ALA A 77 18.74 -21.35 16.30
C ALA A 77 19.25 -22.07 17.58
N LYS A 78 19.31 -23.41 17.55
CA LYS A 78 19.84 -24.21 18.67
C LYS A 78 21.32 -23.92 18.96
N ALA A 79 22.14 -23.75 17.93
CA ALA A 79 23.56 -23.46 18.10
C ALA A 79 23.80 -22.05 18.68
N ILE A 80 23.00 -21.07 18.27
CA ILE A 80 23.01 -19.70 18.79
C ILE A 80 22.63 -19.68 20.27
N VAL A 81 21.51 -20.31 20.63
CA VAL A 81 21.07 -20.43 22.03
C VAL A 81 22.13 -21.14 22.88
N GLY A 82 22.74 -22.21 22.35
CA GLY A 82 23.82 -22.91 23.04
C GLY A 82 25.07 -22.05 23.27
N TYR A 83 25.42 -21.19 22.30
CA TYR A 83 26.52 -20.24 22.45
C TYR A 83 26.21 -19.17 23.50
N LEU A 84 25.03 -18.54 23.44
CA LEU A 84 24.62 -17.51 24.40
C LEU A 84 24.65 -18.01 25.85
N ASN A 85 24.15 -19.23 26.09
CA ASN A 85 24.23 -19.87 27.41
C ASN A 85 25.68 -20.16 27.84
N ALA A 86 26.56 -20.56 26.93
CA ALA A 86 27.96 -20.84 27.25
C ALA A 86 28.77 -19.56 27.50
N SER A 87 28.47 -18.49 26.75
CA SER A 87 29.17 -17.20 26.79
C SER A 87 28.60 -16.22 27.80
N GLN A 88 27.49 -16.57 28.45
CA GLN A 88 26.74 -15.69 29.34
C GLN A 88 26.31 -14.39 28.65
N GLY A 89 25.79 -14.52 27.41
CA GLY A 89 25.24 -13.40 26.66
C GLY A 89 26.26 -12.50 25.96
N ASP A 90 27.43 -13.02 25.60
CA ASP A 90 28.45 -12.25 24.87
C ASP A 90 27.95 -11.84 23.46
N VAL A 91 27.43 -10.61 23.36
CA VAL A 91 26.85 -10.05 22.12
C VAL A 91 27.90 -9.82 21.04
N ASP A 92 29.09 -9.38 21.43
CA ASP A 92 30.17 -9.12 20.47
C ASP A 92 30.72 -10.43 19.92
N GLY A 93 30.90 -11.42 20.80
CA GLY A 93 31.26 -12.77 20.40
C GLY A 93 30.19 -13.43 19.52
N LEU A 94 28.90 -13.24 19.83
CA LEU A 94 27.78 -13.72 18.99
C LEU A 94 27.84 -13.07 17.60
N ARG A 95 28.03 -11.75 17.53
CA ARG A 95 28.13 -11.03 16.26
C ARG A 95 29.28 -11.54 15.41
N GLU A 96 30.46 -11.75 16.00
CA GLU A 96 31.61 -12.29 15.29
C GLU A 96 31.41 -13.77 14.87
N MET A 97 30.74 -14.58 15.69
CA MET A 97 30.36 -15.94 15.33
C MET A 97 29.43 -15.96 14.11
N LEU A 98 28.35 -15.17 14.11
CA LEU A 98 27.40 -15.10 13.00
C LEU A 98 28.04 -14.56 11.71
N LYS A 99 28.92 -13.55 11.82
CA LYS A 99 29.76 -13.10 10.69
C LYS A 99 30.63 -14.22 10.15
N SER A 100 31.27 -15.00 11.03
CA SER A 100 32.14 -16.11 10.62
C SER A 100 31.39 -17.22 9.90
N TRP A 101 30.10 -17.41 10.21
CA TRP A 101 29.22 -18.35 9.51
C TRP A 101 28.67 -17.80 8.20
N GLY A 102 28.77 -16.48 7.96
CA GLY A 102 28.24 -15.81 6.76
C GLY A 102 26.73 -15.57 6.81
N THR A 103 26.10 -15.69 7.98
CA THR A 103 24.64 -15.53 8.14
C THR A 103 24.20 -14.07 8.21
N LEU A 104 25.13 -13.15 8.50
CA LEU A 104 24.89 -11.72 8.50
C LEU A 104 25.14 -11.14 7.09
N ARG A 105 24.07 -10.88 6.33
CA ARG A 105 24.09 -10.08 5.09
C ARG A 105 23.75 -8.61 5.40
N HIS A 106 23.67 -7.78 4.36
CA HIS A 106 23.52 -6.32 4.48
C HIS A 106 22.30 -5.85 5.30
N VAL A 107 21.26 -6.68 5.40
CA VAL A 107 20.00 -6.39 6.11
C VAL A 107 19.86 -7.14 7.44
N THR A 108 20.94 -7.76 7.92
CA THR A 108 20.87 -8.62 9.09
C THR A 108 21.05 -7.84 10.38
N HIS A 109 20.07 -7.95 11.27
CA HIS A 109 19.97 -7.21 12.53
C HIS A 109 20.28 -8.16 13.70
N LEU A 110 21.12 -7.68 14.62
CA LEU A 110 21.31 -8.25 15.95
C LEU A 110 21.06 -7.14 16.95
N LEU A 111 19.84 -7.08 17.47
CA LEU A 111 19.37 -6.07 18.40
C LEU A 111 19.05 -6.69 19.75
N ARG A 112 19.00 -5.83 20.76
CA ARG A 112 18.49 -6.17 22.08
C ARG A 112 17.35 -5.23 22.42
N VAL A 113 16.15 -5.76 22.56
CA VAL A 113 14.91 -5.01 22.83
C VAL A 113 14.07 -5.80 23.81
N ASP A 114 13.37 -5.11 24.70
CA ASP A 114 12.35 -5.67 25.61
C ASP A 114 11.07 -5.93 24.78
N ALA A 115 10.97 -7.11 24.18
CA ALA A 115 9.93 -7.45 23.21
C ALA A 115 8.69 -8.10 23.85
N ASP A 116 8.80 -8.57 25.10
CA ASP A 116 7.68 -9.13 25.88
C ASP A 116 7.36 -8.32 27.14
N ASP A 117 7.93 -7.12 27.26
CA ASP A 117 7.71 -6.12 28.30
C ASP A 117 7.97 -6.65 29.73
N ASP A 118 8.91 -7.60 29.87
CA ASP A 118 9.33 -8.16 31.15
C ASP A 118 10.41 -7.30 31.85
N GLY A 119 10.91 -6.26 31.17
CA GLY A 119 11.95 -5.36 31.66
C GLY A 119 13.37 -5.86 31.43
N GLN A 120 13.53 -7.02 30.82
CA GLN A 120 14.78 -7.55 30.29
C GLN A 120 14.84 -7.25 28.79
N GLY A 121 15.72 -7.91 28.06
CA GLY A 121 15.93 -7.53 26.67
C GLY A 121 16.35 -8.73 25.89
N GLU A 122 15.53 -9.07 24.93
CA GLU A 122 15.59 -10.26 24.10
C GLU A 122 16.55 -9.99 22.97
N PHE A 123 17.23 -11.04 22.49
CA PHE A 123 17.98 -10.93 21.26
C PHE A 123 17.05 -11.13 20.07
N LEU A 124 16.94 -10.09 19.25
CA LEU A 124 16.30 -10.16 17.94
C LEU A 124 17.38 -10.39 16.88
N ILE A 125 17.25 -11.49 16.15
CA ILE A 125 18.24 -11.94 15.18
C ILE A 125 17.54 -12.25 13.87
N THR A 126 17.70 -11.41 12.84
CA THR A 126 17.47 -11.90 11.47
C THR A 126 18.68 -12.70 11.03
N MET A 127 18.51 -13.65 10.12
CA MET A 127 19.62 -14.39 9.52
C MET A 127 19.22 -15.04 8.20
N VAL A 128 20.21 -15.35 7.37
CA VAL A 128 20.03 -16.10 6.13
C VAL A 128 20.88 -17.36 6.12
N ASP A 129 20.45 -18.36 5.34
CA ASP A 129 21.24 -19.56 5.06
C ASP A 129 22.49 -19.16 4.25
N PRO A 130 23.69 -19.30 4.82
CA PRO A 130 24.92 -18.88 4.15
C PRO A 130 25.33 -19.82 3.01
N THR A 131 24.69 -20.99 2.91
CA THR A 131 24.94 -21.99 1.86
C THR A 131 24.01 -21.82 0.67
N ALA A 132 22.99 -20.96 0.78
CA ALA A 132 22.13 -20.62 -0.33
C ALA A 132 22.95 -19.97 -1.46
N GLU A 133 23.07 -20.67 -2.58
CA GLU A 133 23.54 -20.07 -3.83
C GLU A 133 22.51 -19.03 -4.28
N TYR A 134 22.92 -18.00 -5.04
CA TYR A 134 22.02 -16.94 -5.51
C TYR A 134 20.87 -17.53 -6.35
N VAL A 135 19.80 -17.90 -5.66
CA VAL A 135 18.54 -18.36 -6.21
C VAL A 135 17.47 -17.39 -5.75
N THR A 136 16.35 -17.48 -6.44
CA THR A 136 15.18 -16.63 -6.30
C THR A 136 14.64 -16.51 -4.87
N GLU A 137 15.05 -17.41 -3.96
CA GLU A 137 14.70 -17.40 -2.55
C GLU A 137 15.96 -17.75 -1.75
N ILE A 138 16.39 -16.85 -0.88
CA ILE A 138 17.46 -17.11 0.10
C ILE A 138 16.76 -17.47 1.40
N PRO A 139 16.77 -18.74 1.85
CA PRO A 139 16.14 -19.11 3.12
C PRO A 139 16.68 -18.26 4.25
N GLY A 140 15.80 -17.81 5.14
CA GLY A 140 16.17 -17.02 6.30
C GLY A 140 15.27 -17.27 7.49
N ASP A 141 15.54 -16.55 8.57
CA ASP A 141 14.78 -16.65 9.81
C ASP A 141 14.84 -15.35 10.62
N LEU A 142 13.85 -15.16 11.49
CA LEU A 142 13.86 -14.18 12.57
C LEU A 142 13.73 -14.97 13.88
N LEU A 143 14.70 -14.79 14.77
CA LEU A 143 14.69 -15.38 16.10
C LEU A 143 14.45 -14.29 17.15
N VAL A 144 13.64 -14.62 18.16
CA VAL A 144 13.65 -13.93 19.44
C VAL A 144 14.18 -14.90 20.50
N ILE A 145 15.21 -14.46 21.22
CA ILE A 145 15.83 -15.24 22.28
C ILE A 145 15.66 -14.48 23.59
N ASP A 146 14.81 -15.03 24.44
CA ASP A 146 14.47 -14.59 25.80
C ASP A 146 15.58 -14.92 26.80
N VAL A 147 15.63 -14.12 27.86
CA VAL A 147 16.56 -14.18 28.98
C VAL A 147 15.79 -14.48 30.28
N ASP A 148 15.74 -15.74 30.67
CA ASP A 148 15.19 -16.17 31.97
C ASP A 148 16.33 -16.22 33.01
N GLY A 149 16.62 -15.06 33.61
CA GLY A 149 17.70 -14.89 34.58
C GLY A 149 19.09 -14.94 33.93
N GLU A 150 19.77 -16.09 34.03
CA GLU A 150 21.07 -16.33 33.35
C GLU A 150 20.94 -17.31 32.18
N GLU A 151 19.73 -17.83 31.91
CA GLU A 151 19.48 -18.80 30.86
C GLU A 151 18.86 -18.13 29.63
N TYR A 152 19.42 -18.42 28.46
CA TYR A 152 18.91 -17.95 27.17
C TYR A 152 18.04 -19.03 26.54
N ARG A 153 16.83 -18.67 26.09
CA ARG A 153 15.89 -19.61 25.47
C ARG A 153 15.25 -19.01 24.22
N LEU A 154 15.00 -19.86 23.22
CA LEU A 154 14.26 -19.45 22.03
C LEU A 154 12.78 -19.23 22.40
N SER A 155 12.31 -17.99 22.29
CA SER A 155 10.90 -17.64 22.54
C SER A 155 10.11 -17.54 21.24
N TYR A 156 10.75 -17.16 20.13
CA TYR A 156 10.14 -17.09 18.81
C TYR A 156 11.09 -17.49 17.69
N GLN A 157 10.52 -18.13 16.65
CA GLN A 157 11.21 -18.46 15.42
C GLN A 157 10.23 -18.33 14.25
N ALA A 158 10.42 -17.33 13.39
CA ALA A 158 9.52 -17.08 12.27
C ALA A 158 9.46 -18.28 11.30
N ALA A 159 10.59 -18.91 10.99
CA ALA A 159 10.62 -20.04 10.07
C ALA A 159 9.99 -21.34 10.63
N SER A 160 9.45 -21.34 11.85
CA SER A 160 8.81 -22.52 12.46
C SER A 160 7.43 -22.84 11.88
N ASP A 161 6.72 -21.83 11.38
CA ASP A 161 5.35 -21.95 10.87
C ASP A 161 5.14 -21.29 9.48
N ARG A 162 6.14 -20.56 8.97
CA ARG A 162 6.07 -19.91 7.65
C ARG A 162 7.39 -20.01 6.88
N VAL A 163 7.34 -19.75 5.57
CA VAL A 163 8.54 -19.63 4.73
C VAL A 163 9.06 -18.21 4.84
N VAL A 164 10.32 -18.07 5.25
CA VAL A 164 10.99 -16.77 5.39
C VAL A 164 12.19 -16.73 4.45
N SER A 165 12.28 -15.67 3.66
CA SER A 165 13.37 -15.44 2.73
C SER A 165 13.98 -14.05 2.91
N ASP A 166 15.31 -13.97 2.94
CA ASP A 166 16.10 -12.74 3.11
C ASP A 166 15.47 -11.71 4.08
N PRO A 167 15.24 -12.09 5.36
CA PRO A 167 14.44 -11.28 6.25
C PRO A 167 15.18 -10.02 6.71
N ALA A 168 14.43 -8.92 6.79
CA ALA A 168 14.90 -7.67 7.36
C ALA A 168 13.93 -7.23 8.45
N LEU A 169 14.48 -6.75 9.56
CA LEU A 169 13.69 -6.08 10.59
C LEU A 169 13.27 -4.71 10.05
N LEU A 170 12.01 -4.36 10.21
CA LEU A 170 11.43 -3.11 9.71
C LEU A 170 11.22 -2.12 10.85
N GLU A 171 10.53 -2.55 11.91
CA GLU A 171 10.19 -1.72 13.06
C GLU A 171 10.09 -2.59 14.32
N VAL A 172 10.40 -1.99 15.46
CA VAL A 172 10.22 -2.60 16.79
C VAL A 172 9.73 -1.53 17.75
N ASP A 173 8.42 -1.46 17.95
CA ASP A 173 7.73 -0.46 18.76
C ASP A 173 6.31 -0.94 19.13
N ASP A 174 5.59 -0.18 19.98
CA ASP A 174 4.15 -0.36 20.19
C ASP A 174 3.40 0.19 18.96
N LEU A 175 3.19 -0.68 17.98
CA LEU A 175 2.59 -0.30 16.71
C LEU A 175 1.08 -0.20 16.83
N ASN A 176 0.47 -1.08 17.63
CA ASN A 176 -0.98 -1.23 17.74
C ASN A 176 -1.61 -0.35 18.85
N GLY A 177 -0.81 0.24 19.72
CA GLY A 177 -1.19 1.17 20.78
C GLY A 177 -1.74 0.50 22.05
N ASP A 178 -1.51 -0.80 22.25
CA ASP A 178 -1.94 -1.53 23.45
C ASP A 178 -0.92 -1.48 24.60
N GLY A 179 0.22 -0.84 24.38
CA GLY A 179 1.30 -0.71 25.34
C GLY A 179 2.28 -1.87 25.32
N HIS A 180 2.19 -2.77 24.34
CA HIS A 180 3.11 -3.89 24.13
C HIS A 180 3.95 -3.71 22.87
N THR A 181 5.17 -4.24 22.88
CA THR A 181 6.08 -4.13 21.73
C THR A 181 5.71 -5.13 20.63
N GLU A 182 5.52 -4.63 19.41
CA GLU A 182 5.43 -5.43 18.19
C GLU A 182 6.76 -5.54 17.45
N LEU A 183 6.92 -6.66 16.73
CA LEU A 183 8.00 -6.89 15.79
C LEU A 183 7.46 -6.88 14.36
N ALA A 184 7.82 -5.86 13.59
CA ALA A 184 7.59 -5.84 12.15
C ALA A 184 8.84 -6.29 11.40
N PHE A 185 8.69 -7.25 10.50
CA PHE A 185 9.78 -7.73 9.65
C PHE A 185 9.28 -8.08 8.26
N SER A 186 10.18 -8.05 7.28
CA SER A 186 9.91 -8.47 5.92
C SER A 186 10.49 -9.85 5.63
N SER A 187 9.93 -10.49 4.62
CA SER A 187 10.48 -11.63 3.89
C SER A 187 10.47 -11.27 2.41
N THR A 188 11.62 -11.24 1.76
CA THR A 188 11.72 -10.89 0.34
C THR A 188 12.21 -12.06 -0.49
N GLY A 189 11.38 -12.48 -1.44
CA GLY A 189 11.70 -13.48 -2.46
C GLY A 189 11.68 -12.85 -3.85
N CYS A 190 12.66 -13.16 -4.68
CA CYS A 190 12.80 -12.62 -6.04
C CYS A 190 12.67 -13.71 -7.09
N GLY A 191 11.58 -13.75 -7.86
CA GLY A 191 11.52 -14.57 -9.07
C GLY A 191 12.48 -14.09 -10.18
N ALA A 192 12.30 -14.58 -11.40
CA ALA A 192 13.17 -14.22 -12.53
C ALA A 192 13.23 -12.70 -12.80
N HIS A 193 12.13 -11.99 -12.56
CA HIS A 193 12.02 -10.56 -12.87
C HIS A 193 11.24 -9.74 -11.83
N THR A 194 10.66 -10.36 -10.82
CA THR A 194 9.79 -9.69 -9.84
C THR A 194 10.19 -10.12 -8.45
N CYS A 195 10.49 -9.16 -7.58
CA CYS A 195 10.65 -9.40 -6.16
C CYS A 195 9.34 -9.10 -5.44
N THR A 196 8.92 -10.03 -4.59
CA THR A 196 7.79 -9.88 -3.68
C THR A 196 8.32 -9.74 -2.27
N THR A 197 7.86 -8.71 -1.59
CA THR A 197 8.11 -8.48 -0.17
C THR A 197 6.83 -8.79 0.58
N THR A 198 6.91 -9.71 1.53
CA THR A 198 5.85 -10.03 2.48
C THR A 198 6.20 -9.37 3.82
N VAL A 199 5.33 -8.52 4.33
CA VAL A 199 5.46 -7.88 5.65
C VAL A 199 4.70 -8.71 6.67
N TYR A 200 5.36 -9.02 7.78
CA TYR A 200 4.78 -9.64 8.95
C TYR A 200 4.83 -8.65 10.11
N ILE A 201 3.77 -8.64 10.92
CA ILE A 201 3.75 -7.96 12.21
C ILE A 201 3.34 -9.00 13.24
N VAL A 202 4.14 -9.16 14.28
CA VAL A 202 3.84 -10.07 15.39
C VAL A 202 3.94 -9.32 16.71
N GLY A 203 3.00 -9.56 17.62
CA GLY A 203 2.99 -8.96 18.96
C GLY A 203 3.13 -10.03 20.04
N SER A 204 3.67 -9.66 21.20
CA SER A 204 3.79 -10.57 22.34
C SER A 204 2.39 -10.82 22.96
N GLY A 205 1.90 -12.05 22.83
CA GLY A 205 0.67 -12.53 23.45
C GLY A 205 0.94 -13.28 24.76
N LEU A 206 -0.06 -14.00 25.29
CA LEU A 206 0.07 -14.84 26.49
C LEU A 206 0.96 -16.07 26.24
N GLY A 207 2.29 -15.87 26.22
CA GLY A 207 3.31 -16.91 26.10
C GLY A 207 3.70 -17.31 24.66
N ALA A 208 3.28 -16.56 23.65
CA ALA A 208 3.64 -16.75 22.24
C ALA A 208 3.54 -15.41 21.48
N TYR A 209 4.11 -15.35 20.28
CA TYR A 209 3.94 -14.21 19.37
C TYR A 209 2.75 -14.44 18.45
N ASP A 210 1.75 -13.56 18.53
CA ASP A 210 0.54 -13.61 17.72
C ASP A 210 0.75 -12.88 16.38
N ASP A 211 0.19 -13.42 15.29
CA ASP A 211 0.23 -12.81 13.96
C ASP A 211 -0.85 -11.73 13.83
N LEU A 212 -0.42 -10.50 13.58
CA LEU A 212 -1.28 -9.32 13.52
C LEU A 212 -1.66 -8.92 12.09
N VAL A 213 -1.21 -9.63 11.05
CA VAL A 213 -1.48 -9.32 9.63
C VAL A 213 -2.16 -10.46 8.86
N ASN A 214 -2.61 -11.52 9.54
CA ASN A 214 -3.28 -12.69 8.96
C ASN A 214 -2.50 -13.39 7.82
N GLY A 215 -1.24 -13.76 8.08
CA GLY A 215 -0.43 -14.57 7.17
C GLY A 215 0.51 -13.76 6.26
N GLY A 216 0.56 -12.44 6.43
CA GLY A 216 1.49 -11.54 5.77
C GLY A 216 0.82 -10.64 4.73
N ILE A 217 1.37 -9.44 4.57
CA ILE A 217 0.94 -8.46 3.57
C ILE A 217 1.96 -8.40 2.44
N GLU A 218 1.52 -8.64 1.21
CA GLU A 218 2.42 -8.81 0.06
C GLU A 218 2.36 -7.65 -0.93
N MET A 219 3.53 -7.16 -1.34
CA MET A 219 3.64 -6.24 -2.46
C MET A 219 4.94 -6.47 -3.24
N THR A 220 4.88 -6.31 -4.57
CA THR A 220 6.07 -6.43 -5.41
C THR A 220 6.90 -5.15 -5.38
N PHE A 221 8.22 -5.29 -5.27
CA PHE A 221 9.18 -4.19 -5.10
C PHE A 221 8.73 -3.18 -4.02
N ALA A 222 8.35 -3.69 -2.85
CA ALA A 222 7.76 -2.88 -1.81
C ALA A 222 8.78 -1.95 -1.13
N GLU A 223 8.37 -0.71 -0.92
CA GLU A 223 8.93 0.20 0.06
C GLU A 223 7.97 0.23 1.25
N VAL A 224 8.47 -0.05 2.45
CA VAL A 224 7.65 -0.22 3.66
C VAL A 224 8.02 0.85 4.68
N SER A 225 7.00 1.45 5.30
CA SER A 225 7.17 2.41 6.39
C SER A 225 6.03 2.29 7.39
N PHE A 226 6.32 2.68 8.63
CA PHE A 226 5.34 2.82 9.72
C PHE A 226 5.21 4.30 10.06
N THR A 227 3.98 4.82 10.10
CA THR A 227 3.73 6.22 10.46
C THR A 227 2.36 6.35 11.09
N ASP A 228 2.26 7.15 12.14
CA ASP A 228 0.98 7.64 12.66
C ASP A 228 0.45 8.70 11.68
N TRP A 229 -0.38 8.27 10.73
CA TRP A 229 -0.91 9.11 9.66
C TRP A 229 -2.01 10.02 10.20
N ASP A 230 -2.92 9.50 11.03
CA ASP A 230 -4.12 10.21 11.47
C ASP A 230 -4.02 10.85 12.86
N GLY A 231 -2.90 10.66 13.56
CA GLY A 231 -2.57 11.30 14.83
C GLY A 231 -3.19 10.62 16.04
N ASP A 232 -3.59 9.36 15.93
CA ASP A 232 -4.21 8.59 17.01
C ASP A 232 -3.19 7.83 17.89
N SER A 233 -1.89 8.00 17.62
CA SER A 233 -0.76 7.32 18.29
C SER A 233 -0.67 5.82 18.03
N VAL A 234 -1.41 5.29 17.05
CA VAL A 234 -1.24 3.96 16.46
C VAL A 234 -0.49 4.14 15.14
N SER A 235 0.47 3.27 14.85
CA SER A 235 1.22 3.36 13.59
C SER A 235 0.47 2.67 12.46
N GLU A 236 0.18 3.36 11.36
CA GLU A 236 -0.23 2.70 10.12
C GLU A 236 0.96 2.07 9.40
N LEU A 237 0.73 0.88 8.85
CA LEU A 237 1.63 0.27 7.88
C LEU A 237 1.32 0.85 6.50
N VAL A 238 2.30 1.56 5.94
CA VAL A 238 2.23 2.16 4.60
C VAL A 238 3.21 1.43 3.68
N ILE A 239 2.66 0.83 2.62
CA ILE A 239 3.43 0.06 1.64
C ILE A 239 3.26 0.69 0.26
N TYR A 240 4.37 0.99 -0.41
CA TYR A 240 4.39 1.54 -1.76
C TYR A 240 5.09 0.58 -2.74
N GLY A 241 4.56 0.45 -3.95
CA GLY A 241 5.12 -0.45 -4.97
C GLY A 241 4.05 -1.05 -5.87
N GLY A 242 4.15 -2.35 -6.17
CA GLY A 242 3.14 -3.09 -6.93
C GLY A 242 3.40 -3.20 -8.43
N ILE A 243 4.60 -2.85 -8.90
CA ILE A 243 5.04 -3.08 -10.28
C ILE A 243 5.59 -4.51 -10.40
N ILE A 244 5.28 -5.16 -11.51
CA ILE A 244 5.68 -6.53 -11.86
C ILE A 244 6.61 -6.46 -13.07
N GLY A 245 7.78 -7.10 -12.96
CA GLY A 245 8.82 -7.10 -14.01
C GLY A 245 8.51 -7.96 -15.23
N SER A 246 7.24 -8.11 -15.61
CA SER A 246 6.79 -8.99 -16.69
C SER A 246 6.02 -8.20 -17.73
N VAL A 247 6.33 -8.44 -19.01
CA VAL A 247 5.57 -7.85 -20.13
C VAL A 247 4.10 -8.31 -20.15
N GLY A 248 3.82 -9.51 -19.63
CA GLY A 248 2.46 -10.07 -19.59
C GLY A 248 1.56 -9.45 -18.51
N ALA A 249 2.13 -8.64 -17.61
CA ALA A 249 1.37 -7.91 -16.59
C ALA A 249 0.47 -6.82 -17.20
N GLY A 250 0.82 -6.31 -18.40
CA GLY A 250 0.10 -5.23 -19.08
C GLY A 250 0.56 -3.84 -18.65
N PRO A 251 -0.25 -2.78 -18.88
CA PRO A 251 0.05 -1.46 -18.34
C PRO A 251 0.03 -1.53 -16.81
N GLN A 252 0.93 -0.80 -16.16
CA GLN A 252 1.07 -0.83 -14.71
C GLN A 252 1.28 0.59 -14.18
N ARG A 253 0.89 0.79 -12.92
CA ARG A 253 1.23 1.98 -12.15
C ARG A 253 1.44 1.56 -10.70
N PRO A 254 2.39 2.19 -9.98
CA PRO A 254 2.56 1.91 -8.57
C PRO A 254 1.31 2.30 -7.78
N ARG A 255 1.25 1.81 -6.54
CA ARG A 255 0.24 2.21 -5.58
C ARG A 255 0.81 2.23 -4.18
N THR A 256 0.21 3.06 -3.35
CA THR A 256 0.34 3.02 -1.90
C THR A 256 -0.86 2.29 -1.31
N GLU A 257 -0.61 1.34 -0.43
CA GLU A 257 -1.61 0.69 0.42
C GLU A 257 -1.38 1.08 1.87
N VAL A 258 -2.47 1.45 2.56
CA VAL A 258 -2.46 1.85 3.96
C VAL A 258 -3.23 0.81 4.76
N TYR A 259 -2.57 0.24 5.75
CA TYR A 259 -3.12 -0.74 6.67
C TYR A 259 -3.20 -0.15 8.06
N ARG A 260 -4.38 -0.25 8.68
CA ARG A 260 -4.64 0.23 10.04
C ARG A 260 -5.04 -0.92 10.95
N TRP A 261 -4.65 -0.84 12.21
CA TRP A 261 -5.15 -1.73 13.25
C TRP A 261 -6.67 -1.60 13.43
N ASP A 262 -7.40 -2.72 13.34
CA ASP A 262 -8.85 -2.76 13.54
C ASP A 262 -9.28 -3.24 14.94
N GLY A 263 -8.33 -3.35 15.87
CA GLY A 263 -8.49 -3.96 17.19
C GLY A 263 -8.18 -5.46 17.23
N ARG A 264 -7.83 -6.07 16.09
CA ARG A 264 -7.41 -7.47 16.00
C ARG A 264 -6.33 -7.73 14.96
N THR A 265 -6.34 -7.02 13.84
CA THR A 265 -5.38 -7.19 12.76
C THR A 265 -5.17 -5.87 12.03
N TYR A 266 -4.03 -5.73 11.36
CA TYR A 266 -3.80 -4.68 10.37
C TYR A 266 -4.60 -4.99 9.10
N ALA A 267 -5.64 -4.20 8.85
CA ALA A 267 -6.52 -4.34 7.71
C ALA A 267 -6.30 -3.21 6.70
N LEU A 268 -6.39 -3.54 5.41
CA LEU A 268 -6.31 -2.55 4.32
C LEU A 268 -7.47 -1.56 4.43
N VAL A 269 -7.16 -0.29 4.65
CA VAL A 269 -8.16 0.79 4.75
C VAL A 269 -8.15 1.71 3.53
N GLU A 270 -7.02 1.80 2.82
CA GLU A 270 -6.91 2.68 1.67
C GLU A 270 -5.92 2.14 0.62
N THR A 271 -6.26 2.36 -0.65
CA THR A 271 -5.36 2.14 -1.79
C THR A 271 -5.35 3.39 -2.64
N ILE A 272 -4.15 3.96 -2.82
CA ILE A 272 -3.90 5.19 -3.56
C ILE A 272 -3.04 4.81 -4.76
N TYR A 273 -3.58 4.90 -5.97
CA TYR A 273 -2.80 4.65 -7.17
C TYR A 273 -2.02 5.89 -7.59
N ASP A 274 -0.80 5.67 -8.07
CA ASP A 274 -0.02 6.73 -8.68
C ASP A 274 -0.74 7.31 -9.92
N PRO A 275 -0.52 8.58 -10.24
CA PRO A 275 -0.98 9.15 -11.50
C PRO A 275 -0.44 8.35 -12.69
N SER A 276 -1.29 8.13 -13.70
CA SER A 276 -0.86 7.54 -14.96
C SER A 276 -1.41 8.33 -16.14
N ASN A 277 -0.61 8.40 -17.21
CA ASN A 277 -1.03 8.97 -18.48
C ASN A 277 -1.73 7.96 -19.40
N TYR A 278 -1.85 6.68 -19.01
CA TYR A 278 -2.56 5.70 -19.83
C TYR A 278 -4.08 5.93 -19.80
N LEU A 279 -4.70 5.85 -20.98
CA LEU A 279 -6.15 5.93 -21.17
C LEU A 279 -6.86 4.85 -20.35
N TYR A 280 -6.34 3.62 -20.35
CA TYR A 280 -6.89 2.52 -19.55
C TYR A 280 -7.05 2.87 -18.07
N PHE A 281 -6.01 3.40 -17.42
CA PHE A 281 -6.09 3.78 -16.01
C PHE A 281 -7.03 4.95 -15.76
N LYS A 282 -7.13 5.90 -16.69
CA LYS A 282 -8.14 6.98 -16.62
C LYS A 282 -9.56 6.41 -16.56
N VAL A 283 -9.85 5.40 -17.36
CA VAL A 283 -11.17 4.73 -17.39
C VAL A 283 -11.40 3.90 -16.11
N LEU A 284 -10.38 3.22 -15.60
CA LEU A 284 -10.47 2.50 -14.32
C LEU A 284 -10.76 3.45 -13.15
N ASP A 285 -10.09 4.61 -13.11
CA ASP A 285 -10.32 5.64 -12.09
C ASP A 285 -11.76 6.18 -12.17
N ALA A 286 -12.28 6.39 -13.40
CA ALA A 286 -13.66 6.82 -13.62
C ALA A 286 -14.67 5.76 -13.13
N ASN A 287 -14.41 4.46 -13.40
CA ASN A 287 -15.22 3.37 -12.89
C ASN A 287 -15.21 3.32 -11.36
N GLN A 288 -14.04 3.48 -10.73
CA GLN A 288 -13.92 3.48 -9.27
C GLN A 288 -14.67 4.67 -8.65
N ALA A 289 -14.58 5.86 -9.23
CA ALA A 289 -15.33 7.03 -8.79
C ALA A 289 -16.84 6.80 -8.89
N LEU A 290 -17.30 6.22 -10.00
CA LEU A 290 -18.71 5.83 -10.20
C LEU A 290 -19.16 4.87 -9.09
N LEU A 291 -18.39 3.80 -8.81
CA LEU A 291 -18.65 2.80 -7.77
C LEU A 291 -18.61 3.34 -6.34
N LYS A 292 -17.89 4.43 -6.09
CA LYS A 292 -17.87 5.13 -4.79
C LYS A 292 -19.02 6.14 -4.65
N GLY A 293 -19.81 6.36 -5.70
CA GLY A 293 -20.86 7.38 -5.74
C GLY A 293 -20.33 8.81 -5.96
N ASP A 294 -19.05 8.97 -6.31
CA ASP A 294 -18.45 10.25 -6.69
C ASP A 294 -18.71 10.52 -8.18
N TYR A 295 -19.97 10.82 -8.49
CA TYR A 295 -20.44 10.97 -9.87
C TYR A 295 -19.84 12.19 -10.58
N GLY A 296 -19.44 13.23 -9.83
CA GLY A 296 -18.76 14.40 -10.39
C GLY A 296 -17.39 14.03 -10.94
N THR A 297 -16.56 13.41 -10.09
CA THR A 297 -15.24 12.90 -10.50
C THR A 297 -15.36 11.85 -11.61
N ALA A 298 -16.34 10.94 -11.52
CA ALA A 298 -16.56 9.94 -12.57
C ALA A 298 -16.84 10.61 -13.93
N ALA A 299 -17.75 11.59 -13.98
CA ALA A 299 -18.11 12.30 -15.20
C ALA A 299 -16.89 13.04 -15.81
N GLU A 300 -16.11 13.73 -14.98
CA GLU A 300 -14.90 14.43 -15.41
C GLU A 300 -13.85 13.47 -15.99
N LEU A 301 -13.62 12.33 -15.34
CA LEU A 301 -12.64 11.34 -15.79
C LEU A 301 -13.07 10.64 -17.09
N TYR A 302 -14.35 10.30 -17.25
CA TYR A 302 -14.86 9.78 -18.54
C TYR A 302 -14.76 10.84 -19.64
N GLN A 303 -15.07 12.11 -19.36
CA GLN A 303 -14.90 13.19 -20.34
C GLN A 303 -13.43 13.32 -20.76
N GLN A 304 -12.49 13.26 -19.82
CA GLN A 304 -11.05 13.26 -20.12
C GLN A 304 -10.65 12.07 -20.99
N ALA A 305 -11.19 10.87 -20.71
CA ALA A 305 -10.93 9.68 -21.53
C ALA A 305 -11.42 9.84 -22.98
N ILE A 306 -12.52 10.58 -23.18
CA ILE A 306 -13.08 10.87 -24.51
C ILE A 306 -12.28 11.96 -25.24
N GLU A 307 -11.92 13.04 -24.56
CA GLU A 307 -11.47 14.28 -25.20
C GLU A 307 -9.96 14.47 -25.23
N ASN A 308 -9.21 13.89 -24.28
CA ASN A 308 -7.79 14.20 -24.14
C ASN A 308 -6.93 13.36 -25.11
N PRO A 309 -6.38 13.97 -26.18
CA PRO A 309 -5.58 13.24 -27.15
C PRO A 309 -4.20 12.83 -26.61
N ASN A 310 -3.77 13.39 -25.46
CA ASN A 310 -2.46 13.15 -24.89
C ASN A 310 -2.40 11.90 -23.98
N LEU A 311 -3.56 11.32 -23.64
CA LEU A 311 -3.59 10.04 -22.92
C LEU A 311 -2.99 8.96 -23.82
N GLU A 312 -2.08 8.16 -23.30
CA GLU A 312 -1.44 7.08 -24.04
C GLU A 312 -2.34 5.85 -24.09
N ALA A 313 -2.49 5.23 -25.25
CA ALA A 313 -3.16 3.94 -25.37
C ALA A 313 -2.09 2.84 -25.37
N TRP A 314 -2.19 1.89 -24.44
CA TRP A 314 -1.26 0.77 -24.29
C TRP A 314 -1.24 -0.15 -25.52
N MET A 315 -2.42 -0.46 -26.08
CA MET A 315 -2.61 -1.32 -27.26
C MET A 315 -2.77 -0.54 -28.57
N GLY A 316 -2.62 0.79 -28.53
CA GLY A 316 -2.72 1.65 -29.71
C GLY A 316 -4.14 2.06 -30.06
N GLU A 317 -4.43 2.23 -31.35
CA GLU A 317 -5.65 2.88 -31.84
C GLU A 317 -6.94 2.14 -31.47
N TYR A 318 -6.92 0.80 -31.50
CA TYR A 318 -8.10 -0.01 -31.15
C TYR A 318 -8.53 0.18 -29.69
N GLU A 319 -7.58 0.23 -28.73
CA GLU A 319 -7.91 0.58 -27.34
C GLU A 319 -8.56 1.95 -27.24
N ARG A 320 -8.05 2.93 -27.98
CA ARG A 320 -8.62 4.28 -27.93
C ARG A 320 -10.05 4.28 -28.42
N GLU A 321 -10.32 3.60 -29.53
CA GLU A 321 -11.66 3.46 -30.07
C GLU A 321 -12.61 2.81 -29.04
N ASP A 322 -12.20 1.68 -28.47
CA ASP A 322 -12.96 0.90 -27.49
C ASP A 322 -13.23 1.68 -26.20
N LEU A 323 -12.19 2.26 -25.61
CA LEU A 323 -12.29 2.98 -24.34
C LEU A 323 -13.01 4.33 -24.48
N THR A 324 -12.95 4.97 -25.66
CA THR A 324 -13.76 6.15 -25.94
C THR A 324 -15.24 5.79 -26.02
N ALA A 325 -15.58 4.71 -26.74
CA ALA A 325 -16.95 4.22 -26.85
C ALA A 325 -17.53 3.83 -25.49
N PHE A 326 -16.77 3.05 -24.72
CA PHE A 326 -17.11 2.68 -23.35
C PHE A 326 -17.33 3.92 -22.48
N SER A 327 -16.41 4.89 -22.53
CA SER A 327 -16.48 6.10 -21.72
C SER A 327 -17.70 6.96 -22.07
N ARG A 328 -18.07 7.07 -23.35
CA ARG A 328 -19.32 7.76 -23.76
C ARG A 328 -20.56 7.09 -23.17
N TYR A 329 -20.65 5.77 -23.28
CA TYR A 329 -21.75 5.02 -22.65
C TYR A 329 -21.80 5.25 -21.14
N ARG A 330 -20.64 5.13 -20.46
CA ARG A 330 -20.56 5.30 -19.00
C ARG A 330 -20.84 6.72 -18.53
N LEU A 331 -20.42 7.71 -19.30
CA LEU A 331 -20.72 9.10 -19.02
C LEU A 331 -22.23 9.37 -19.18
N SER A 332 -22.86 8.82 -20.23
CA SER A 332 -24.33 8.88 -20.40
C SER A 332 -25.05 8.24 -19.20
N LEU A 333 -24.61 7.05 -18.77
CA LEU A 333 -25.14 6.38 -17.57
C LEU A 333 -24.95 7.24 -16.31
N THR A 334 -23.77 7.82 -16.12
CA THR A 334 -23.45 8.67 -14.96
C THR A 334 -24.36 9.90 -14.91
N TYR A 335 -24.61 10.54 -16.07
CA TYR A 335 -25.56 11.65 -16.16
C TYR A 335 -27.01 11.23 -15.83
N LEU A 336 -27.45 10.04 -16.25
CA LEU A 336 -28.75 9.50 -15.84
C LEU A 336 -28.83 9.27 -14.33
N VAL A 337 -27.75 8.79 -13.69
CA VAL A 337 -27.69 8.60 -12.22
C VAL A 337 -27.90 9.91 -11.47
N ILE A 338 -27.26 11.00 -11.92
CA ILE A 338 -27.38 12.31 -11.26
C ILE A 338 -28.62 13.10 -11.70
N GLY A 339 -29.44 12.55 -12.60
CA GLY A 339 -30.69 13.16 -13.06
C GLY A 339 -30.55 14.19 -14.18
N ASP A 340 -29.37 14.29 -14.82
CA ASP A 340 -29.14 15.17 -15.96
C ASP A 340 -29.42 14.44 -17.29
N ALA A 341 -30.71 14.24 -17.58
CA ALA A 341 -31.13 13.52 -18.78
C ALA A 341 -30.74 14.24 -20.09
N ASP A 342 -30.62 15.57 -20.08
CA ASP A 342 -30.23 16.33 -21.27
C ASP A 342 -28.74 16.12 -21.60
N ALA A 343 -27.85 16.20 -20.59
CA ALA A 343 -26.44 15.87 -20.77
C ALA A 343 -26.25 14.40 -21.15
N ALA A 344 -26.96 13.49 -20.48
CA ALA A 344 -26.93 12.07 -20.80
C ALA A 344 -27.29 11.82 -22.26
N LYS A 345 -28.34 12.49 -22.75
CA LYS A 345 -28.83 12.35 -24.13
C LYS A 345 -27.81 12.89 -25.13
N ALA A 346 -27.19 14.03 -24.83
CA ALA A 346 -26.18 14.63 -25.71
C ALA A 346 -25.00 13.66 -25.94
N VAL A 347 -24.48 13.04 -24.87
CA VAL A 347 -23.38 12.06 -24.96
C VAL A 347 -23.80 10.80 -25.72
N ARG A 348 -25.02 10.30 -25.48
CA ARG A 348 -25.58 9.18 -26.25
C ARG A 348 -25.65 9.51 -27.74
N ASP A 349 -26.20 10.66 -28.11
CA ASP A 349 -26.35 11.05 -29.50
C ASP A 349 -24.98 11.23 -30.19
N GLU A 350 -23.97 11.72 -29.45
CA GLU A 350 -22.59 11.76 -29.92
C GLU A 350 -22.04 10.36 -30.18
N MET A 351 -22.22 9.41 -29.25
CA MET A 351 -21.81 8.02 -29.43
C MET A 351 -22.41 7.40 -30.71
N LEU A 352 -23.72 7.57 -30.90
CA LEU A 352 -24.43 7.04 -32.08
C LEU A 352 -24.03 7.73 -33.39
N LYS A 353 -23.42 8.92 -33.32
CA LYS A 353 -22.94 9.66 -34.48
C LYS A 353 -21.49 9.30 -34.83
N GLU A 354 -20.63 9.27 -33.83
CA GLU A 354 -19.17 9.12 -34.02
C GLU A 354 -18.76 7.64 -34.11
N GLN A 355 -19.45 6.73 -33.42
CA GLN A 355 -19.13 5.30 -33.40
C GLN A 355 -20.40 4.43 -33.58
N PRO A 356 -21.16 4.60 -34.69
CA PRO A 356 -22.45 3.93 -34.90
C PRO A 356 -22.36 2.40 -34.99
N ASP A 357 -21.24 1.87 -35.47
CA ASP A 357 -21.03 0.44 -35.71
C ASP A 357 -20.37 -0.28 -34.52
N HIS A 358 -20.04 0.44 -33.44
CA HIS A 358 -19.40 -0.13 -32.26
C HIS A 358 -20.43 -0.79 -31.34
N ILE A 359 -20.09 -1.90 -30.70
CA ILE A 359 -21.00 -2.61 -29.77
C ILE A 359 -21.62 -1.71 -28.67
N TYR A 360 -20.91 -0.65 -28.23
CA TYR A 360 -21.40 0.28 -27.23
C TYR A 360 -22.47 1.25 -27.75
N ALA A 361 -22.64 1.38 -29.07
CA ALA A 361 -23.80 2.05 -29.66
C ALA A 361 -25.09 1.24 -29.40
N GLU A 362 -25.00 -0.09 -29.45
CA GLU A 362 -26.12 -0.98 -29.09
C GLU A 362 -26.36 -0.98 -27.58
N VAL A 363 -25.30 -1.05 -26.77
CA VAL A 363 -25.39 -0.99 -25.30
C VAL A 363 -26.08 0.30 -24.83
N VAL A 364 -25.64 1.47 -25.34
CA VAL A 364 -26.25 2.75 -24.96
C VAL A 364 -27.68 2.86 -25.49
N THR A 365 -28.00 2.24 -26.63
CA THR A 365 -29.38 2.19 -27.14
C THR A 365 -30.27 1.35 -26.22
N ALA A 366 -29.81 0.15 -25.81
CA ALA A 366 -30.54 -0.71 -24.87
C ALA A 366 -30.81 -0.01 -23.54
N LEU A 367 -29.79 0.68 -22.98
CA LEU A 367 -29.96 1.48 -21.75
C LEU A 367 -31.08 2.52 -21.91
N TRP A 368 -31.05 3.28 -22.99
CA TRP A 368 -32.00 4.38 -23.21
C TRP A 368 -33.41 3.89 -23.53
N ASP A 369 -33.55 2.85 -24.35
CA ASP A 369 -34.86 2.27 -24.68
C ASP A 369 -35.55 1.75 -23.43
N ALA A 370 -34.82 1.06 -22.55
CA ALA A 370 -35.33 0.60 -21.27
C ALA A 370 -35.65 1.77 -20.31
N TYR A 371 -34.73 2.73 -20.17
CA TYR A 371 -34.91 3.88 -19.29
C TYR A 371 -36.13 4.74 -19.69
N LEU A 372 -36.33 4.99 -20.99
CA LEU A 372 -37.48 5.77 -21.49
C LEU A 372 -38.81 5.02 -21.35
N ARG A 373 -38.78 3.69 -21.43
CA ARG A 373 -39.97 2.85 -21.32
C ARG A 373 -40.44 2.72 -19.87
N ASP A 374 -39.52 2.50 -18.94
CA ASP A 374 -39.85 2.12 -17.56
C ASP A 374 -39.63 3.27 -16.57
N GLY A 375 -38.80 4.27 -16.91
CA GLY A 375 -38.43 5.38 -16.02
C GLY A 375 -37.54 4.95 -14.85
N ASP A 376 -36.99 3.73 -14.89
CA ASP A 376 -36.19 3.13 -13.82
C ASP A 376 -34.81 2.68 -14.34
N LEU A 377 -33.76 3.23 -13.73
CA LEU A 377 -32.39 2.96 -14.13
C LEU A 377 -31.92 1.56 -13.72
N ARG A 378 -32.49 0.97 -12.65
CA ARG A 378 -32.16 -0.41 -12.26
C ARG A 378 -32.64 -1.39 -13.33
N SER A 379 -33.90 -1.27 -13.75
CA SER A 379 -34.47 -2.06 -14.85
C SER A 379 -33.70 -1.85 -16.16
N ALA A 380 -33.27 -0.62 -16.45
CA ALA A 380 -32.46 -0.35 -17.63
C ALA A 380 -31.09 -1.05 -17.59
N CYS A 381 -30.43 -1.08 -16.42
CA CYS A 381 -29.19 -1.83 -16.26
C CYS A 381 -29.38 -3.35 -16.34
N ASP A 382 -30.53 -3.88 -15.89
CA ASP A 382 -30.83 -5.30 -16.05
C ASP A 382 -30.88 -5.70 -17.53
N GLU A 383 -31.48 -4.88 -18.39
CA GLU A 383 -31.48 -5.11 -19.84
C GLU A 383 -30.08 -5.01 -20.46
N VAL A 384 -29.28 -4.03 -20.04
CA VAL A 384 -27.89 -3.91 -20.48
C VAL A 384 -27.08 -5.16 -20.11
N ARG A 385 -27.26 -5.70 -18.90
CA ARG A 385 -26.58 -6.94 -18.49
C ARG A 385 -27.08 -8.17 -19.23
N GLY A 386 -28.37 -8.23 -19.54
CA GLY A 386 -28.94 -9.26 -20.41
C GLY A 386 -28.27 -9.22 -21.79
N PHE A 387 -28.17 -8.04 -22.39
CA PHE A 387 -27.46 -7.83 -23.65
C PHE A 387 -25.99 -8.22 -23.56
N ALA A 388 -25.28 -7.76 -22.53
CA ALA A 388 -23.86 -8.05 -22.33
C ALA A 388 -23.58 -9.55 -22.16
N SER A 389 -24.47 -10.29 -21.50
CA SER A 389 -24.35 -11.74 -21.32
C SER A 389 -24.45 -12.51 -22.64
N GLU A 390 -25.21 -12.00 -23.61
CA GLU A 390 -25.30 -12.55 -24.97
C GLU A 390 -24.14 -12.05 -25.88
N HIS A 391 -23.48 -10.96 -25.48
CA HIS A 391 -22.41 -10.29 -26.24
C HIS A 391 -21.18 -10.04 -25.35
N PRO A 392 -20.37 -11.08 -25.01
CA PRO A 392 -19.22 -10.95 -24.11
C PRO A 392 -18.17 -9.91 -24.54
N ALA A 393 -18.11 -9.58 -25.84
CA ALA A 393 -17.29 -8.50 -26.38
C ALA A 393 -17.52 -7.14 -25.69
N THR A 394 -18.68 -6.94 -25.06
CA THR A 394 -18.96 -5.77 -24.21
C THR A 394 -18.04 -5.70 -22.99
N ALA A 395 -17.63 -6.82 -22.40
CA ALA A 395 -16.70 -6.83 -21.28
C ALA A 395 -15.23 -6.85 -21.74
N ASP A 396 -14.95 -7.43 -22.92
CA ASP A 396 -13.59 -7.60 -23.44
C ASP A 396 -12.80 -6.28 -23.59
N VAL A 397 -13.50 -5.15 -23.77
CA VAL A 397 -12.90 -3.81 -23.90
C VAL A 397 -12.08 -3.37 -22.68
N LEU A 398 -12.31 -3.97 -21.51
CA LEU A 398 -11.60 -3.69 -20.25
C LEU A 398 -10.90 -4.91 -19.65
N ALA A 399 -11.21 -6.13 -20.12
CA ALA A 399 -10.70 -7.36 -19.54
C ALA A 399 -9.31 -7.78 -20.06
N ASN A 400 -8.87 -7.26 -21.22
CA ASN A 400 -7.68 -7.76 -21.93
C ASN A 400 -6.41 -6.91 -21.72
N TYR A 401 -6.10 -6.54 -20.48
CA TYR A 401 -4.95 -5.68 -20.15
C TYR A 401 -3.87 -6.40 -19.34
N GLY A 402 -3.70 -7.72 -19.52
CA GLY A 402 -2.67 -8.48 -18.81
C GLY A 402 -3.06 -8.87 -17.38
N TYR A 403 -2.32 -9.82 -16.80
CA TYR A 403 -2.73 -10.49 -15.57
C TYR A 403 -2.60 -9.64 -14.29
N ALA A 404 -1.97 -8.47 -14.37
CA ALA A 404 -1.84 -7.55 -13.23
C ALA A 404 -2.96 -6.52 -13.15
N ASN A 405 -3.86 -6.50 -14.15
CA ASN A 405 -4.97 -5.57 -14.21
C ASN A 405 -6.28 -6.25 -13.80
N PRO A 406 -7.28 -5.49 -13.31
CA PRO A 406 -8.55 -6.06 -12.88
C PRO A 406 -9.24 -6.84 -14.00
N THR A 407 -9.93 -7.91 -13.62
CA THR A 407 -10.90 -8.54 -14.50
C THR A 407 -12.11 -7.63 -14.67
N PHE A 408 -12.82 -7.75 -15.78
CA PHE A 408 -14.08 -7.05 -16.01
C PHE A 408 -15.11 -8.02 -16.59
N THR A 409 -16.28 -8.13 -15.97
CA THR A 409 -17.33 -9.08 -16.37
C THR A 409 -18.50 -8.40 -17.08
N THR A 410 -19.38 -9.21 -17.66
CA THR A 410 -20.61 -8.73 -18.30
C THR A 410 -21.59 -8.11 -17.30
N GLU A 411 -21.59 -8.54 -16.03
CA GLU A 411 -22.37 -7.88 -14.98
C GLU A 411 -21.88 -6.47 -14.71
N GLU A 412 -20.57 -6.24 -14.80
CA GLU A 412 -19.97 -4.96 -14.50
C GLU A 412 -20.24 -3.91 -15.58
N VAL A 413 -20.67 -4.29 -16.79
CA VAL A 413 -21.07 -3.36 -17.87
C VAL A 413 -22.13 -2.37 -17.39
N CYS A 414 -23.03 -2.76 -16.48
CA CYS A 414 -23.98 -1.85 -15.83
C CYS A 414 -24.07 -2.13 -14.31
N PRO A 415 -23.31 -1.40 -13.48
CA PRO A 415 -23.13 -1.70 -12.06
C PRO A 415 -24.18 -1.03 -11.17
N ILE A 416 -25.28 -0.48 -11.70
CA ILE A 416 -26.26 0.25 -10.89
C ILE A 416 -26.95 -0.64 -9.82
N SER A 417 -27.01 -1.96 -10.03
CA SER A 417 -27.48 -2.86 -8.98
C SER A 417 -26.41 -3.25 -7.95
N LEU A 418 -25.18 -2.72 -8.05
CA LEU A 418 -24.12 -2.85 -7.05
C LEU A 418 -24.17 -1.69 -6.02
N PHE A 419 -25.20 -0.85 -6.09
CA PHE A 419 -25.52 0.23 -5.14
C PHE A 419 -26.88 0.03 -4.48
#